data_AF-A0A7Y6GFB0-F1
#
_entry.id   AF-A0A7Y6GFB0-F1
#
_cell.length_a   1.000
_cell.length_b   1.000
_cell.length_c   1.000
_cell.angle_alpha   90.00
_cell.angle_beta   90.00
_cell.angle_gamma   90.00
#
_symmetry.space_group_name_H-M   'P 1'
#
loop_
_entity.id
_entity.type
_entity.pdbx_description
1 polymer ?
#
loop_
_entity_poly.entity_id
_entity_poly.type
_entity_poly.pdbx_seq_one_letter_code
_entity_poly.pdbx_strand_id
1 'polypeptide(L)'
;MKRPSGLRGNGVACLLAVASASALLLPAASPAVAAGGSATGPEGQKLSVSASSGLDPAGQSVTVTGSGYNTEKGIYVAFCVDNGAGKTPTPCVGGVDMSGESGASAWISSNPPSYGKGLAKPYGGSAHKGTFSVKLTVRAKDANTDCTASGVTCAVITRNDHTRGGDQSQTVRIPVTFASGGASTGAGTGGSGASATPGASTTAPATATGGTGATPSSGTTDGSMAITGSGLALPVGLTAAGLVAAGTGAWFWARRRRTGSAGASRTS
;
A
#
# COMPACT_ATOMS: atom_id res chain seq x y z
N MET A 1 -98.14 12.62 24.16
CA MET A 1 -98.50 12.86 25.58
C MET A 1 -97.24 12.80 26.44
N LYS A 2 -97.08 13.76 27.36
CA LYS A 2 -96.13 13.83 28.50
C LYS A 2 -94.61 13.76 28.28
N ARG A 3 -93.96 14.93 28.47
CA ARG A 3 -92.63 15.16 29.06
C ARG A 3 -92.53 14.52 30.47
N PRO A 4 -91.35 14.15 31.03
CA PRO A 4 -90.37 15.15 31.49
C PRO A 4 -88.87 14.76 31.53
N SER A 5 -88.05 15.80 31.77
CA SER A 5 -86.84 15.91 32.63
C SER A 5 -85.83 14.76 32.70
N GLY A 6 -84.51 14.94 32.63
CA GLY A 6 -83.63 16.05 33.05
C GLY A 6 -82.29 15.45 33.52
N LEU A 7 -81.36 16.31 33.97
CA LEU A 7 -79.98 16.06 34.46
C LEU A 7 -78.93 15.87 33.34
N ARG A 8 -78.07 16.84 33.02
CA ARG A 8 -77.03 17.54 33.82
C ARG A 8 -76.12 16.59 34.62
N GLY A 9 -74.93 16.35 34.07
CA GLY A 9 -73.78 15.81 34.77
C GLY A 9 -72.49 16.31 34.12
N ASN A 10 -71.90 17.36 34.68
CA ASN A 10 -70.52 17.79 34.40
C ASN A 10 -69.56 16.71 34.92
N GLY A 11 -68.58 16.30 34.12
CA GLY A 11 -67.60 15.31 34.52
C GLY A 11 -66.30 15.43 33.76
N VAL A 12 -65.50 16.43 34.16
CA VAL A 12 -64.03 16.42 34.22
C VAL A 12 -63.28 15.82 33.02
N ALA A 13 -62.79 16.72 32.17
CA ALA A 13 -61.66 16.47 31.27
C ALA A 13 -60.43 16.05 32.10
N CYS A 14 -59.91 14.86 31.84
CA CYS A 14 -58.57 14.46 32.24
C CYS A 14 -57.76 14.27 30.96
N LEU A 15 -57.26 15.38 30.41
CA LEU A 15 -56.25 15.39 29.35
C LEU A 15 -54.94 14.86 29.96
N LEU A 16 -54.67 13.58 29.74
CA LEU A 16 -53.36 12.99 30.00
C LEU A 16 -52.36 13.57 28.99
N ALA A 17 -51.68 14.65 29.37
CA ALA A 17 -50.51 15.14 28.66
C ALA A 17 -49.34 14.18 28.92
N VAL A 18 -49.16 13.20 28.03
CA VAL A 18 -47.96 12.36 28.00
C VAL A 18 -46.84 13.23 27.43
N ALA A 19 -46.00 13.79 28.30
CA ALA A 19 -44.79 14.48 27.91
C ALA A 19 -43.76 13.44 27.44
N SER A 20 -43.75 13.17 26.14
CA SER A 20 -42.76 12.33 25.47
C SER A 20 -41.39 13.01 25.53
N ALA A 21 -40.60 12.73 26.56
CA ALA A 21 -39.19 13.13 26.59
C ALA A 21 -38.41 12.26 25.60
N SER A 22 -38.38 12.67 24.33
CA SER A 22 -37.51 12.09 23.32
C SER A 22 -36.06 12.46 23.63
N ALA A 23 -35.39 11.65 24.44
CA ALA A 23 -33.95 11.72 24.62
C ALA A 23 -33.27 11.36 23.29
N LEU A 24 -32.74 12.36 22.58
CA LEU A 24 -31.86 12.15 21.44
C LEU A 24 -30.58 11.47 21.93
N LEU A 25 -30.53 10.15 21.82
CA LEU A 25 -29.29 9.37 21.90
C LEU A 25 -28.49 9.65 20.62
N LEU A 26 -27.56 10.59 20.69
CA LEU A 26 -26.54 10.77 19.66
C LEU A 26 -25.62 9.54 19.71
N PRO A 27 -25.53 8.72 18.64
CA PRO A 27 -24.53 7.66 18.60
C PRO A 27 -23.15 8.31 18.58
N ALA A 28 -22.38 8.11 19.64
CA ALA A 28 -20.96 8.45 19.64
C ALA A 28 -20.26 7.52 18.64
N ALA A 29 -20.02 8.03 17.42
CA ALA A 29 -19.17 7.35 16.46
C ALA A 29 -17.75 7.35 17.03
N SER A 30 -17.31 6.20 17.54
CA SER A 30 -15.92 6.02 17.93
C SER A 30 -15.05 6.12 16.68
N PRO A 31 -13.92 6.85 16.71
CA PRO A 31 -13.01 6.85 15.57
C PRO A 31 -12.57 5.41 15.30
N ALA A 32 -12.82 4.92 14.08
CA ALA A 32 -12.34 3.62 13.67
C ALA A 32 -10.80 3.67 13.64
N VAL A 33 -10.17 3.06 14.64
CA VAL A 33 -8.71 2.90 14.65
C VAL A 33 -8.36 1.92 13.54
N ALA A 34 -7.52 2.37 12.59
CA ALA A 34 -6.99 1.53 11.54
C ALA A 34 -6.31 0.29 12.14
N ALA A 35 -6.82 -0.90 11.83
CA ALA A 35 -6.28 -2.13 12.39
C ALA A 35 -4.98 -2.50 11.69
N GLY A 36 -3.99 -2.96 12.47
CA GLY A 36 -2.75 -3.52 11.93
C GLY A 36 -2.97 -4.82 11.18
N GLY A 37 -1.94 -5.25 10.44
CA GLY A 37 -1.95 -6.46 9.63
C GLY A 37 -0.67 -7.26 9.82
N SER A 38 -0.72 -8.57 9.57
CA SER A 38 0.47 -9.42 9.59
C SER A 38 0.32 -10.58 8.63
N ALA A 39 1.45 -11.03 8.07
CA ALA A 39 1.49 -12.15 7.13
C ALA A 39 2.79 -12.94 7.28
N THR A 40 2.76 -14.20 6.82
CA THR A 40 3.92 -15.09 6.79
C THR A 40 4.34 -15.35 5.35
N GLY A 41 5.63 -15.29 5.09
CA GLY A 41 6.26 -15.48 3.78
C GLY A 41 6.62 -16.92 3.45
N PRO A 42 7.08 -17.16 2.22
CA PRO A 42 7.39 -18.51 1.73
C PRO A 42 8.47 -19.26 2.52
N GLU A 43 9.47 -18.58 3.08
CA GLU A 43 10.50 -19.22 3.92
C GLU A 43 10.21 -19.05 5.42
N GLY A 44 8.97 -18.69 5.78
CA GLY A 44 8.55 -18.49 7.17
C GLY A 44 8.86 -17.11 7.74
N GLN A 45 9.25 -16.14 6.91
CA GLN A 45 9.42 -14.76 7.33
C GLN A 45 8.10 -14.20 7.87
N LYS A 46 8.13 -13.34 8.88
CA LYS A 46 6.94 -12.66 9.39
C LYS A 46 7.03 -11.18 9.10
N LEU A 47 5.99 -10.63 8.49
CA LEU A 47 5.81 -9.20 8.24
C LEU A 47 4.63 -8.70 9.07
N SER A 48 4.75 -7.50 9.63
CA SER A 48 3.68 -6.82 10.34
C SER A 48 3.65 -5.34 9.96
N VAL A 49 2.45 -4.76 9.95
CA VAL A 49 2.22 -3.33 9.72
C VAL A 49 1.32 -2.77 10.80
N SER A 50 1.62 -1.55 11.26
CA SER A 50 0.85 -0.90 12.33
C SER A 50 -0.59 -0.57 11.94
N ALA A 51 -0.87 -0.42 10.64
CA ALA A 51 -2.19 -0.22 10.07
C ALA A 51 -2.23 -0.78 8.64
N SER A 52 -3.29 -1.50 8.30
CA SER A 52 -3.55 -2.02 6.94
C SER A 52 -4.99 -1.82 6.46
N SER A 53 -5.90 -1.31 7.30
CA SER A 53 -7.28 -1.05 6.89
C SER A 53 -7.74 0.34 7.28
N GLY A 54 -8.60 0.95 6.45
CA GLY A 54 -9.12 2.28 6.71
C GLY A 54 -8.05 3.38 6.68
N LEU A 55 -6.97 3.20 5.91
CA LEU A 55 -5.91 4.20 5.81
C LEU A 55 -6.41 5.49 5.14
N ASP A 56 -5.81 6.62 5.49
CA ASP A 56 -6.04 7.89 4.79
C ASP A 56 -5.59 7.77 3.31
N PRO A 57 -6.50 7.92 2.33
CA PRO A 57 -6.15 7.83 0.92
C PRO A 57 -5.15 8.91 0.47
N ALA A 58 -5.08 10.06 1.14
CA ALA A 58 -4.12 11.12 0.84
C ALA A 58 -2.68 10.74 1.21
N GLY A 59 -2.52 9.83 2.17
CA GLY A 59 -1.22 9.36 2.64
C GLY A 59 -1.20 9.18 4.16
N GLN A 60 -0.78 8.00 4.60
CA GLN A 60 -0.62 7.69 6.01
C GLN A 60 0.73 7.01 6.26
N SER A 61 1.48 7.50 7.25
CA SER A 61 2.70 6.82 7.71
C SER A 61 2.31 5.57 8.51
N VAL A 62 2.83 4.42 8.11
CA VAL A 62 2.73 3.15 8.83
C VAL A 62 4.11 2.63 9.20
N THR A 63 4.20 1.94 10.34
CA THR A 63 5.43 1.23 10.73
C THR A 63 5.33 -0.20 10.22
N VAL A 64 6.35 -0.64 9.49
CA VAL A 64 6.49 -2.01 8.97
C VAL A 64 7.63 -2.70 9.69
N THR A 65 7.37 -3.85 10.28
CA THR A 65 8.37 -4.68 10.96
C THR A 65 8.46 -6.04 10.33
N GLY A 66 9.67 -6.57 10.23
CA GLY A 66 9.93 -7.89 9.67
C GLY A 66 10.88 -8.71 10.52
N SER A 67 10.71 -10.03 10.50
CA SER A 67 11.60 -10.99 11.17
C SER A 67 11.71 -12.30 10.38
N GLY A 68 12.83 -13.01 10.54
CA GLY A 68 13.08 -14.30 9.90
C GLY A 68 13.55 -14.21 8.45
N TYR A 69 13.95 -13.03 7.99
CA TYR A 69 14.44 -12.82 6.62
C TYR A 69 15.84 -13.42 6.43
N ASN A 70 16.13 -13.88 5.22
CA ASN A 70 17.47 -14.28 4.78
C ASN A 70 18.31 -13.03 4.48
N THR A 71 19.28 -12.75 5.34
CA THR A 71 20.14 -11.56 5.23
C THR A 71 21.14 -11.60 4.08
N GLU A 72 21.33 -12.75 3.42
CA GLU A 72 22.17 -12.87 2.22
C GLU A 72 21.51 -12.21 0.99
N LYS A 73 20.21 -11.92 1.08
CA LYS A 73 19.41 -11.29 0.01
C LYS A 73 18.83 -9.96 0.52
N GLY A 74 19.10 -8.88 -0.21
CA GLY A 74 18.43 -7.61 0.04
C GLY A 74 16.96 -7.65 -0.38
N ILE A 75 16.13 -6.84 0.28
CA ILE A 75 14.69 -6.71 0.00
C ILE A 75 14.27 -5.24 -0.11
N TYR A 76 13.19 -5.01 -0.85
CA TYR A 76 12.40 -3.80 -0.72
C TYR A 76 11.21 -4.03 0.19
N VAL A 77 10.95 -3.07 1.08
CA VAL A 77 9.68 -2.87 1.78
C VAL A 77 8.95 -1.75 1.05
N ALA A 78 7.77 -2.01 0.50
CA ALA A 78 7.07 -1.03 -0.35
C ALA A 78 5.56 -1.25 -0.36
N PHE A 79 4.82 -0.30 -0.93
CA PHE A 79 3.38 -0.42 -1.19
C PHE A 79 3.14 -0.58 -2.69
N CYS A 80 2.59 -1.72 -3.11
CA CYS A 80 2.51 -2.07 -4.53
C CYS A 80 1.19 -2.78 -4.88
N VAL A 81 0.87 -2.80 -6.17
CA VAL A 81 -0.16 -3.67 -6.71
C VAL A 81 0.22 -5.12 -6.45
N ASP A 82 -0.71 -5.87 -5.87
CA ASP A 82 -0.61 -7.30 -5.64
C ASP A 82 -1.07 -8.06 -6.88
N ASN A 83 -0.10 -8.48 -7.70
CA ASN A 83 -0.34 -9.29 -8.90
C ASN A 83 -0.64 -10.78 -8.62
N GLY A 84 -0.85 -11.14 -7.35
CA GLY A 84 -1.14 -12.51 -6.92
C GLY A 84 0.10 -13.34 -6.56
N ALA A 85 -0.17 -14.55 -6.10
CA ALA A 85 0.84 -15.48 -5.61
C ALA A 85 1.89 -15.82 -6.68
N GLY A 86 3.17 -15.83 -6.27
CA GLY A 86 4.30 -16.14 -7.16
C GLY A 86 4.59 -15.09 -8.24
N LYS A 87 3.87 -13.97 -8.29
CA LYS A 87 4.10 -12.87 -9.25
C LYS A 87 4.71 -11.67 -8.55
N THR A 88 5.73 -11.05 -9.12
CA THR A 88 6.35 -9.86 -8.51
C THR A 88 5.31 -8.74 -8.29
N PRO A 89 5.15 -8.22 -7.06
CA PRO A 89 4.30 -7.04 -6.81
C PRO A 89 4.86 -5.81 -7.55
N THR A 90 4.04 -5.21 -8.42
CA THR A 90 4.40 -4.05 -9.25
C THR A 90 3.16 -3.59 -10.05
N PRO A 91 3.01 -2.31 -10.42
CA PRO A 91 3.79 -1.14 -9.99
C PRO A 91 3.67 -0.87 -8.49
N CYS A 92 4.66 -0.15 -7.95
CA CYS A 92 4.62 0.35 -6.58
C CYS A 92 4.19 1.80 -6.56
N VAL A 93 3.22 2.12 -5.69
CA VAL A 93 2.78 3.50 -5.48
C VAL A 93 3.85 4.20 -4.67
N GLY A 94 4.40 5.27 -5.22
CA GLY A 94 5.64 5.81 -4.66
C GLY A 94 6.60 6.32 -5.69
N GLY A 95 6.64 5.65 -6.83
CA GLY A 95 7.83 5.66 -7.68
C GLY A 95 8.99 4.90 -7.02
N VAL A 96 10.16 4.98 -7.66
CA VAL A 96 11.40 4.41 -7.10
C VAL A 96 12.03 5.44 -6.17
N ASP A 97 12.27 5.05 -4.92
CA ASP A 97 12.96 5.91 -3.95
C ASP A 97 14.48 5.82 -4.11
N MET A 98 15.02 6.61 -5.03
CA MET A 98 16.45 6.59 -5.35
C MET A 98 17.31 7.30 -4.30
N SER A 99 16.73 8.20 -3.49
CA SER A 99 17.42 8.89 -2.40
C SER A 99 17.22 8.22 -1.04
N GLY A 100 16.18 7.40 -0.88
CA GLY A 100 15.77 6.82 0.40
C GLY A 100 14.98 7.80 1.29
N GLU A 101 14.61 8.97 0.75
CA GLU A 101 13.99 10.06 1.50
C GLU A 101 12.49 10.21 1.21
N SER A 102 11.98 9.61 0.13
CA SER A 102 10.56 9.74 -0.23
C SER A 102 9.62 9.11 0.80
N GLY A 103 10.13 8.11 1.54
CA GLY A 103 9.35 7.31 2.47
C GLY A 103 8.35 6.36 1.80
N ALA A 104 8.32 6.28 0.46
CA ALA A 104 7.43 5.40 -0.28
C ALA A 104 7.96 3.97 -0.44
N SER A 105 9.25 3.75 -0.14
CA SER A 105 9.84 2.42 -0.01
C SER A 105 11.06 2.47 0.90
N ALA A 106 11.52 1.31 1.37
CA ALA A 106 12.78 1.17 2.05
C ALA A 106 13.56 -0.01 1.48
N TRP A 107 14.86 0.17 1.25
CA TRP A 107 15.76 -0.91 0.88
C TRP A 107 16.46 -1.45 2.12
N ILE A 108 16.28 -2.74 2.40
CA ILE A 108 16.95 -3.44 3.49
C ILE A 108 17.98 -4.41 2.91
N SER A 109 19.25 -4.23 3.23
CA SER A 109 20.32 -5.14 2.81
C SER A 109 21.55 -5.00 3.71
N SER A 110 22.06 -6.13 4.19
CA SER A 110 23.34 -6.18 4.93
C SER A 110 24.56 -6.25 4.01
N ASN A 111 24.35 -6.48 2.71
CA ASN A 111 25.42 -6.52 1.70
C ASN A 111 24.95 -5.84 0.40
N PRO A 112 24.65 -4.52 0.42
CA PRO A 112 24.25 -3.81 -0.78
C PRO A 112 25.42 -3.67 -1.77
N PRO A 113 25.15 -3.62 -3.09
CA PRO A 113 26.11 -3.15 -4.08
C PRO A 113 26.68 -1.76 -3.73
N SER A 114 27.80 -1.38 -4.34
CA SER A 114 28.50 -0.13 -4.02
C SER A 114 27.60 1.12 -4.08
N TYR A 115 26.72 1.21 -5.08
CA TYR A 115 25.76 2.32 -5.22
C TYR A 115 24.66 2.33 -4.13
N GLY A 116 24.44 1.22 -3.45
CA GLY A 116 23.46 1.12 -2.36
C GLY A 116 24.02 1.44 -0.98
N LYS A 117 25.34 1.64 -0.85
CA LYS A 117 25.96 2.03 0.41
C LYS A 117 25.44 3.40 0.83
N GLY A 118 24.92 3.50 2.05
CA GLY A 118 24.29 4.71 2.58
C GLY A 118 22.80 4.86 2.24
N LEU A 119 22.29 4.11 1.25
CA LEU A 119 20.86 4.08 0.90
C LEU A 119 20.15 2.89 1.55
N ALA A 120 20.76 1.71 1.48
CA ALA A 120 20.21 0.50 2.08
C ALA A 120 20.43 0.50 3.60
N LYS A 121 19.38 0.17 4.36
CA LYS A 121 19.47 -0.07 5.80
C LYS A 121 19.90 -1.52 6.03
N PRO A 122 20.90 -1.79 6.88
CA PRO A 122 21.27 -3.17 7.20
C PRO A 122 20.14 -3.87 7.94
N TYR A 123 20.02 -5.19 7.76
CA TYR A 123 19.19 -5.99 8.66
C TYR A 123 19.81 -5.99 10.06
N GLY A 124 18.97 -6.10 11.09
CA GLY A 124 19.39 -6.68 12.37
C GLY A 124 19.48 -8.20 12.26
N GLY A 125 20.42 -8.83 12.99
CA GLY A 125 20.62 -10.28 12.95
C GLY A 125 21.39 -10.76 11.71
N SER A 126 21.38 -12.08 11.47
CA SER A 126 22.14 -12.72 10.39
C SER A 126 21.47 -14.01 9.90
N ALA A 127 21.93 -14.55 8.77
CA ALA A 127 21.38 -15.74 8.11
C ALA A 127 19.85 -15.62 7.95
N HIS A 128 19.09 -16.65 8.33
CA HIS A 128 17.61 -16.65 8.29
C HIS A 128 16.98 -16.07 9.57
N LYS A 129 17.61 -15.07 10.18
CA LYS A 129 17.14 -14.38 11.40
C LYS A 129 17.14 -12.86 11.21
N GLY A 130 17.16 -12.39 9.96
CA GLY A 130 17.10 -10.99 9.61
C GLY A 130 15.85 -10.31 10.17
N THR A 131 16.04 -9.11 10.69
CA THR A 131 14.99 -8.25 11.25
C THR A 131 15.10 -6.83 10.73
N PHE A 132 13.98 -6.11 10.68
CA PHE A 132 13.96 -4.69 10.36
C PHE A 132 12.73 -4.00 10.96
N SER A 133 12.82 -2.67 11.08
CA SER A 133 11.69 -1.79 11.36
C SER A 133 11.85 -0.50 10.55
N VAL A 134 10.87 -0.17 9.73
CA VAL A 134 10.88 1.03 8.87
C VAL A 134 9.53 1.72 8.88
N LYS A 135 9.52 3.02 8.56
CA LYS A 135 8.29 3.76 8.27
C LYS A 135 8.07 3.82 6.77
N LEU A 136 6.83 3.66 6.36
CA LEU A 136 6.37 3.73 4.98
C LEU A 136 5.19 4.70 4.90
N THR A 137 5.22 5.64 3.97
CA THR A 137 4.07 6.49 3.66
C THR A 137 3.21 5.82 2.59
N VAL A 138 2.06 5.31 2.99
CA VAL A 138 1.12 4.59 2.14
C VAL A 138 0.03 5.54 1.69
N ARG A 139 -0.08 5.77 0.38
CA ARG A 139 -1.10 6.61 -0.25
C ARG A 139 -1.92 5.79 -1.25
N ALA A 140 -3.17 6.16 -1.47
CA ALA A 140 -4.09 5.42 -2.33
C ALA A 140 -3.63 5.35 -3.79
N LYS A 141 -2.98 6.40 -4.28
CA LYS A 141 -2.63 6.52 -5.69
C LYS A 141 -1.46 7.45 -5.95
N ASP A 142 -0.91 7.35 -7.15
CA ASP A 142 -0.01 8.33 -7.75
C ASP A 142 -0.37 8.52 -9.24
N ALA A 143 0.52 9.15 -10.00
CA ALA A 143 0.30 9.42 -11.43
C ALA A 143 0.14 8.15 -12.28
N ASN A 144 0.61 6.98 -11.80
CA ASN A 144 0.69 5.75 -12.59
C ASN A 144 -0.20 4.63 -12.04
N THR A 145 -0.65 4.71 -10.79
CA THR A 145 -1.34 3.60 -10.11
C THR A 145 -2.41 4.13 -9.17
N ASP A 146 -3.61 3.55 -9.25
CA ASP A 146 -4.72 3.83 -8.33
C ASP A 146 -5.18 2.54 -7.64
N CYS A 147 -4.82 2.39 -6.35
CA CYS A 147 -5.19 1.25 -5.52
C CYS A 147 -6.65 1.29 -5.03
N THR A 148 -7.40 2.33 -5.38
CA THR A 148 -8.85 2.43 -5.11
C THR A 148 -9.67 2.10 -6.35
N ALA A 149 -9.03 1.91 -7.50
CA ALA A 149 -9.71 1.50 -8.72
C ALA A 149 -10.28 0.07 -8.57
N SER A 150 -11.45 -0.15 -9.18
CA SER A 150 -12.12 -1.46 -9.14
C SER A 150 -11.23 -2.56 -9.73
N GLY A 151 -11.10 -3.68 -9.01
CA GLY A 151 -10.27 -4.81 -9.41
C GLY A 151 -8.77 -4.65 -9.15
N VAL A 152 -8.32 -3.51 -8.60
CA VAL A 152 -6.93 -3.33 -8.17
C VAL A 152 -6.81 -3.67 -6.69
N THR A 153 -5.97 -4.65 -6.37
CA THR A 153 -5.59 -4.97 -4.99
C THR A 153 -4.18 -4.50 -4.76
N CYS A 154 -3.94 -3.75 -3.70
CA CYS A 154 -2.61 -3.34 -3.29
C CYS A 154 -2.27 -3.86 -1.89
N ALA A 155 -0.98 -4.03 -1.65
CA ALA A 155 -0.45 -4.57 -0.41
C ALA A 155 0.82 -3.84 0.02
N VAL A 156 1.05 -3.75 1.33
CA VAL A 156 2.40 -3.56 1.84
C VAL A 156 3.12 -4.89 1.66
N ILE A 157 4.26 -4.83 0.98
CA ILE A 157 5.01 -6.01 0.60
C ILE A 157 6.43 -5.98 1.14
N THR A 158 7.01 -7.17 1.19
CA THR A 158 8.45 -7.34 0.97
C THR A 158 8.65 -8.05 -0.35
N ARG A 159 9.75 -7.78 -1.05
CA ARG A 159 10.22 -8.55 -2.20
C ARG A 159 11.73 -8.48 -2.27
N ASN A 160 12.40 -9.48 -2.83
CA ASN A 160 13.84 -9.38 -3.07
C ASN A 160 14.14 -8.17 -3.97
N ASP A 161 15.27 -7.52 -3.71
CA ASP A 161 15.65 -6.30 -4.40
C ASP A 161 15.93 -6.52 -5.89
N HIS A 162 16.26 -5.45 -6.60
CA HIS A 162 16.43 -5.45 -8.05
C HIS A 162 17.57 -6.37 -8.53
N THR A 163 18.49 -6.80 -7.65
CA THR A 163 19.51 -7.80 -8.00
C THR A 163 18.90 -9.20 -8.18
N ARG A 164 17.67 -9.42 -7.71
CA ARG A 164 16.94 -10.71 -7.70
C ARG A 164 15.44 -10.53 -7.94
N GLY A 165 15.03 -9.65 -8.86
CA GLY A 165 13.63 -9.22 -9.00
C GLY A 165 12.58 -10.30 -9.32
N GLY A 166 13.00 -11.45 -9.86
CA GLY A 166 12.14 -12.62 -10.10
C GLY A 166 12.06 -13.60 -8.93
N ASP A 167 12.94 -13.50 -7.94
CA ASP A 167 12.98 -14.40 -6.78
C ASP A 167 11.91 -13.99 -5.75
N GLN A 168 10.89 -14.83 -5.60
CA GLN A 168 9.77 -14.61 -4.69
C GLN A 168 9.96 -15.24 -3.31
N SER A 169 11.13 -15.81 -3.00
CA SER A 169 11.40 -16.51 -1.72
C SER A 169 11.16 -15.68 -0.46
N GLN A 170 11.30 -14.35 -0.55
CA GLN A 170 11.02 -13.44 0.56
C GLN A 170 9.86 -12.50 0.29
N THR A 171 8.97 -12.86 -0.64
CA THR A 171 7.81 -12.04 -0.95
C THR A 171 6.68 -12.28 0.04
N VAL A 172 6.47 -11.33 0.95
CA VAL A 172 5.34 -11.31 1.89
C VAL A 172 4.38 -10.19 1.51
N ARG A 173 3.07 -10.38 1.69
CA ARG A 173 2.03 -9.43 1.29
C ARG A 173 1.02 -9.25 2.40
N ILE A 174 0.75 -8.00 2.75
CA ILE A 174 -0.33 -7.60 3.65
C ILE A 174 -1.26 -6.70 2.86
N PRO A 175 -2.46 -7.17 2.48
CA PRO A 175 -3.45 -6.37 1.76
C PRO A 175 -3.78 -5.07 2.50
N VAL A 176 -3.97 -3.99 1.75
CA VAL A 176 -4.32 -2.68 2.31
C VAL A 176 -5.68 -2.23 1.80
N THR A 177 -6.48 -1.64 2.68
CA THR A 177 -7.70 -0.90 2.31
C THR A 177 -7.64 0.53 2.82
N PHE A 178 -8.24 1.44 2.05
CA PHE A 178 -8.36 2.86 2.39
C PHE A 178 -9.75 3.16 2.95
N ALA A 179 -9.85 4.21 3.75
CA ALA A 179 -11.15 4.71 4.18
C ALA A 179 -11.93 5.25 2.98
N SER A 180 -13.19 4.83 2.84
CA SER A 180 -14.13 5.47 1.92
C SER A 180 -14.36 6.89 2.40
N GLY A 181 -14.00 7.89 1.60
CA GLY A 181 -14.05 9.30 1.98
C GLY A 181 -15.45 9.76 2.38
N GLY A 182 -15.77 9.73 3.67
CA GLY A 182 -16.51 10.81 4.29
C GLY A 182 -15.50 11.92 4.51
N ALA A 183 -15.54 12.96 3.68
CA ALA A 183 -14.76 14.16 3.92
C ALA A 183 -14.93 14.58 5.39
N SER A 184 -13.83 14.76 6.11
CA SER A 184 -13.85 15.44 7.39
C SER A 184 -14.18 16.91 7.13
N THR A 185 -15.46 17.24 6.96
CA THR A 185 -15.96 18.62 7.08
C THR A 185 -15.99 18.98 8.57
N GLY A 186 -14.81 19.10 9.15
CA GLY A 186 -14.59 19.75 10.45
C GLY A 186 -14.45 21.26 10.29
N ALA A 187 -15.39 21.90 9.58
CA ALA A 187 -15.55 23.34 9.59
C ALA A 187 -16.42 23.72 10.80
N GLY A 188 -15.80 23.80 11.97
CA GLY A 188 -16.39 24.39 13.16
C GLY A 188 -16.10 25.89 13.21
N THR A 189 -16.88 26.68 12.48
CA THR A 189 -16.95 28.13 12.71
C THR A 189 -17.71 28.37 14.01
N GLY A 190 -17.01 28.77 15.06
CA GLY A 190 -17.58 29.24 16.31
C GLY A 190 -16.77 30.42 16.83
N GLY A 191 -17.03 31.61 16.29
CA GLY A 191 -16.48 32.85 16.82
C GLY A 191 -17.35 33.42 17.94
N SER A 192 -16.71 33.90 19.01
CA SER A 192 -16.83 35.29 19.52
C SER A 192 -16.15 35.45 20.89
N GLY A 193 -15.40 36.54 21.05
CA GLY A 193 -15.12 37.14 22.37
C GLY A 193 -13.65 37.41 22.68
N ALA A 194 -13.17 38.58 22.28
CA ALA A 194 -11.84 39.10 22.56
C ALA A 194 -11.62 39.48 24.04
N SER A 195 -10.36 39.46 24.49
CA SER A 195 -9.80 40.51 25.36
C SER A 195 -8.26 40.53 25.24
N ALA A 196 -7.72 41.70 24.92
CA ALA A 196 -6.30 42.06 24.88
C ALA A 196 -5.75 42.27 26.33
N THR A 197 -4.46 42.46 26.68
CA THR A 197 -3.25 43.03 26.03
C THR A 197 -1.97 42.60 26.88
N PRO A 198 -0.76 43.20 26.78
CA PRO A 198 0.48 42.56 26.29
C PRO A 198 1.63 42.37 27.33
N GLY A 199 2.68 41.63 26.96
CA GLY A 199 3.92 41.50 27.74
C GLY A 199 5.18 41.37 26.88
N ALA A 200 6.12 42.28 27.12
CA ALA A 200 7.37 42.61 26.43
C ALA A 200 8.39 41.44 26.29
N SER A 201 9.05 41.33 25.13
CA SER A 201 10.46 41.68 24.84
C SER A 201 11.54 40.82 25.50
N THR A 202 12.29 40.07 24.70
CA THR A 202 13.76 39.93 24.85
C THR A 202 14.46 39.74 23.50
N THR A 203 15.48 40.55 23.34
CA THR A 203 16.42 40.71 22.22
C THR A 203 17.53 39.65 22.31
N ALA A 204 17.99 39.11 21.18
CA ALA A 204 19.37 38.65 21.04
C ALA A 204 19.84 38.73 19.57
N PRO A 205 21.13 39.01 19.31
CA PRO A 205 21.57 39.73 18.12
C PRO A 205 22.03 38.83 16.96
N ALA A 206 21.97 39.41 15.76
CA ALA A 206 22.63 38.92 14.56
C ALA A 206 24.10 39.37 14.53
N THR A 207 25.00 38.43 14.24
CA THR A 207 26.39 38.71 13.87
C THR A 207 26.52 38.50 12.37
N ALA A 208 26.79 39.58 11.65
CA ALA A 208 27.13 39.57 10.23
C ALA A 208 28.66 39.75 10.07
N THR A 209 29.26 38.90 9.25
CA THR A 209 30.57 39.09 8.57
C THR A 209 30.49 38.13 7.37
N GLY A 210 30.48 38.53 6.10
CA GLY A 210 31.26 39.57 5.43
C GLY A 210 32.41 38.89 4.70
N GLY A 211 32.19 38.46 3.45
CA GLY A 211 33.22 37.80 2.63
C GLY A 211 32.80 37.69 1.16
N THR A 212 33.58 38.34 0.31
CA THR A 212 33.24 38.87 -1.02
C THR A 212 33.59 37.90 -2.17
N GLY A 213 32.74 37.88 -3.19
CA GLY A 213 33.13 37.94 -4.62
C GLY A 213 33.76 36.71 -5.29
N ALA A 214 33.03 36.11 -6.23
CA ALA A 214 33.48 35.89 -7.62
C ALA A 214 32.36 35.24 -8.47
N THR A 215 31.78 36.01 -9.38
CA THR A 215 31.21 35.51 -10.65
C THR A 215 32.34 35.32 -11.66
N PRO A 216 32.25 34.31 -12.56
CA PRO A 216 31.80 34.67 -13.90
C PRO A 216 30.85 33.67 -14.59
N SER A 217 30.16 34.26 -15.56
CA SER A 217 29.39 33.76 -16.70
C SER A 217 29.42 32.28 -17.12
N SER A 218 28.19 31.83 -17.41
CA SER A 218 27.72 31.32 -18.71
C SER A 218 28.53 30.23 -19.41
N GLY A 219 27.93 29.03 -19.42
CA GLY A 219 28.20 27.97 -20.38
C GLY A 219 26.95 27.12 -20.58
N THR A 220 26.11 27.51 -21.55
CA THR A 220 25.05 26.66 -22.08
C THR A 220 25.71 25.48 -22.80
N THR A 221 25.39 24.26 -22.40
CA THR A 221 25.60 23.09 -23.23
C THR A 221 24.45 22.14 -23.02
N ASP A 222 23.48 22.25 -23.93
CA ASP A 222 22.60 21.16 -24.30
C ASP A 222 23.47 19.96 -24.68
N GLY A 223 23.29 18.86 -23.96
CA GLY A 223 24.11 17.66 -24.08
C GLY A 223 23.25 16.42 -23.92
N SER A 224 22.37 16.22 -24.91
CA SER A 224 21.73 14.94 -25.21
C SER A 224 22.75 13.80 -25.22
N MET A 225 22.54 12.78 -24.40
CA MET A 225 23.29 11.53 -24.48
C MET A 225 22.35 10.32 -24.50
N ALA A 226 22.26 9.78 -25.72
CA ALA A 226 22.28 8.36 -26.05
C ALA A 226 21.08 7.50 -25.62
N ILE A 227 20.01 7.64 -26.40
CA ILE A 227 19.26 6.49 -26.93
C ILE A 227 20.27 5.55 -27.63
N THR A 228 20.52 4.38 -27.06
CA THR A 228 21.05 3.24 -27.83
C THR A 228 19.89 2.58 -28.54
N GLY A 229 19.49 3.17 -29.66
CA GLY A 229 18.58 2.56 -30.61
C GLY A 229 19.34 1.53 -31.45
N SER A 230 19.10 0.25 -31.19
CA SER A 230 19.41 -0.81 -32.16
C SER A 230 18.34 -0.78 -33.25
N GLY A 231 18.51 0.15 -34.19
CA GLY A 231 17.74 0.21 -35.42
C GLY A 231 18.25 -0.82 -36.41
N LEU A 232 17.53 -1.93 -36.55
CA LEU A 232 17.49 -2.72 -37.78
C LEU A 232 16.04 -2.79 -38.23
N ALA A 233 15.60 -1.73 -38.91
CA ALA A 233 14.41 -1.77 -39.73
C ALA A 233 14.79 -2.35 -41.11
N LEU A 234 14.28 -3.54 -41.42
CA LEU A 234 14.17 -4.05 -42.79
C LEU A 234 12.68 -4.29 -43.06
N PRO A 235 12.11 -3.70 -44.13
CA PRO A 235 10.75 -4.00 -44.55
C PRO A 235 10.77 -5.07 -45.64
N VAL A 236 10.28 -6.27 -45.35
CA VAL A 236 9.79 -7.17 -46.41
C VAL A 236 8.56 -7.90 -45.87
N GLY A 237 7.41 -7.55 -46.41
CA GLY A 237 6.18 -8.31 -46.23
C GLY A 237 6.14 -9.55 -47.13
N LEU A 238 5.17 -10.40 -46.79
CA LEU A 238 4.52 -11.45 -47.57
C LEU A 238 5.02 -12.91 -47.46
N THR A 239 4.04 -13.72 -47.05
CA THR A 239 3.80 -15.15 -47.29
C THR A 239 4.58 -16.18 -46.45
N ALA A 240 3.85 -16.89 -45.58
CA ALA A 240 3.40 -18.26 -45.88
C ALA A 240 2.55 -18.82 -44.73
N ALA A 241 1.31 -19.20 -45.07
CA ALA A 241 0.50 -20.10 -44.27
C ALA A 241 1.10 -21.52 -44.32
N GLY A 242 1.06 -22.23 -43.20
CA GLY A 242 1.20 -23.69 -43.16
C GLY A 242 2.20 -24.20 -42.12
N LEU A 243 1.67 -24.79 -41.04
CA LEU A 243 1.89 -26.20 -40.66
C LEU A 243 1.35 -26.47 -39.24
N VAL A 244 0.05 -26.76 -39.17
CA VAL A 244 -0.54 -27.55 -38.08
C VAL A 244 -0.31 -29.02 -38.43
N ALA A 245 0.64 -29.70 -37.78
CA ALA A 245 0.65 -31.17 -37.61
C ALA A 245 1.90 -31.64 -36.85
N ALA A 246 1.94 -31.50 -35.52
CA ALA A 246 2.95 -32.19 -34.69
C ALA A 246 2.45 -32.52 -33.26
N GLY A 247 1.15 -32.70 -33.06
CA GLY A 247 0.56 -32.98 -31.73
C GLY A 247 -0.08 -34.36 -31.55
N THR A 248 -0.46 -35.04 -32.63
CA THR A 248 -1.32 -36.25 -32.55
C THR A 248 -0.55 -37.58 -32.48
N GLY A 249 0.75 -37.59 -32.82
CA GLY A 249 1.57 -38.82 -32.80
C GLY A 249 2.01 -39.28 -31.41
N ALA A 250 2.28 -38.34 -30.49
CA ALA A 250 2.77 -38.66 -29.14
C ALA A 250 1.69 -39.28 -28.24
N TRP A 251 0.42 -38.93 -28.46
CA TRP A 251 -0.70 -39.43 -27.66
C TRP A 251 -1.04 -40.90 -27.98
N PHE A 252 -0.93 -41.30 -29.25
CA PHE A 252 -1.23 -42.67 -29.67
C PHE A 252 -0.19 -43.70 -29.17
N TRP A 253 1.08 -43.30 -29.03
CA TRP A 253 2.13 -44.19 -28.53
C TRP A 253 2.11 -44.33 -27.00
N ALA A 254 1.71 -43.29 -26.27
CA ALA A 254 1.56 -43.33 -24.81
C ALA A 254 0.36 -44.18 -24.35
N ARG A 255 -0.69 -44.34 -25.17
CA ARG A 255 -1.85 -45.19 -24.85
C ARG A 255 -1.54 -46.69 -25.02
N ARG A 256 -0.66 -47.06 -25.97
CA ARG A 256 -0.32 -48.46 -26.26
C ARG A 256 0.57 -49.13 -25.19
N ARG A 257 1.30 -48.33 -24.39
CA ARG A 257 2.17 -48.86 -23.31
C ARG A 257 1.44 -49.17 -22.00
N ARG A 258 0.24 -48.61 -21.78
CA ARG A 258 -0.51 -48.83 -20.52
C ARG A 258 -1.38 -50.09 -20.51
N THR A 259 -1.61 -50.72 -21.66
CA THR A 259 -2.37 -51.97 -21.76
C THR A 259 -1.49 -53.23 -21.72
N GLY A 260 -0.16 -53.09 -21.66
CA GLY A 260 0.78 -54.23 -21.65
C GLY A 260 1.34 -54.65 -20.28
N SER A 261 1.12 -53.87 -19.21
CA SER A 261 1.71 -54.14 -17.87
C SER A 261 0.74 -54.67 -16.82
N ALA A 262 -0.52 -54.99 -17.17
CA ALA A 262 -1.52 -55.50 -16.22
C ALA A 262 -1.70 -57.04 -16.26
N GLY A 263 -0.79 -57.78 -16.89
CA GLY A 263 -0.96 -59.21 -17.17
C GLY A 263 0.27 -60.09 -16.87
N ALA A 264 1.01 -59.82 -15.80
CA ALA A 264 1.99 -60.72 -15.18
C ALA A 264 2.34 -60.08 -13.83
N SER A 265 1.90 -60.57 -12.67
CA SER A 265 2.26 -61.87 -12.13
C SER A 265 1.22 -62.36 -11.11
N ARG A 266 0.62 -63.52 -11.38
CA ARG A 266 0.10 -64.47 -10.38
C ARG A 266 0.87 -65.78 -10.59
N THR A 267 1.10 -66.52 -9.50
CA THR A 267 1.80 -67.83 -9.40
C THR A 267 3.33 -67.69 -9.45
N SER A 268 4.13 -68.15 -8.49
CA SER A 268 3.96 -69.20 -7.46
C SER A 268 4.51 -68.76 -6.10
#